data_AF-A0A842XEY0-F1
#
_entry.id   AF-A0A842XEY0-F1
#
_cell.length_a   1.000
_cell.length_b   1.000
_cell.length_c   1.000
_cell.angle_alpha   90.00
_cell.angle_beta   90.00
_cell.angle_gamma   90.00
#
_symmetry.space_group_name_H-M   'P 1'
#
loop_
_entity.id
_entity.type
_entity.pdbx_description
1 polymer ?
#
loop_
_entity_poly.entity_id
_entity_poly.type
_entity_poly.pdbx_seq_one_letter_code
_entity_poly.pdbx_strand_id
1 'polypeptide(L)' 'MKQPLVYEVDLTKIQGDGDFPCPNCGVIISPEDETEDVYSILETKVRGQALEELVIQCNKCGSKIRLIGFLIPEIG' A
#
# COMPACT_ATOMS: atom_id res chain seq x y z
N MET A 1 -8.83 -2.08 -24.74
CA MET A 1 -8.37 -1.27 -23.59
C MET A 1 -7.84 -2.23 -22.54
N LYS A 2 -6.53 -2.22 -22.25
CA LYS A 2 -5.99 -3.05 -21.15
C LYS A 2 -6.39 -2.35 -19.86
N GLN A 3 -7.20 -3.01 -19.03
CA GLN A 3 -7.51 -2.50 -17.70
C GLN A 3 -6.19 -2.20 -16.98
N PRO A 4 -6.03 -1.04 -16.32
CA PRO A 4 -4.84 -0.80 -15.52
C PRO A 4 -4.75 -1.91 -14.47
N LEU A 5 -3.66 -2.66 -14.49
CA LEU A 5 -3.39 -3.70 -13.51
C LEU A 5 -3.17 -3.00 -12.16
N VAL A 6 -4.23 -2.94 -11.35
CA VAL A 6 -4.15 -2.51 -9.96
C VAL A 6 -3.87 -3.77 -9.15
N TYR A 7 -2.71 -3.80 -8.51
CA TYR A 7 -2.32 -4.92 -7.67
C TYR A 7 -2.95 -4.75 -6.30
N GLU A 8 -3.52 -5.81 -5.73
CA GLU A 8 -4.04 -5.76 -4.37
C GLU A 8 -3.07 -6.46 -3.42
N VAL A 9 -2.74 -5.80 -2.31
CA VAL A 9 -1.84 -6.28 -1.28
C VAL A 9 -2.58 -6.25 0.04
N ASP A 10 -2.70 -7.42 0.67
CA ASP A 10 -3.34 -7.60 1.95
C ASP A 10 -2.29 -7.59 3.06
N LEU A 11 -2.25 -6.49 3.82
CA LEU A 11 -1.28 -6.28 4.90
C LEU A 11 -1.43 -7.34 6.01
N THR A 12 -2.61 -7.94 6.19
CA THR A 12 -2.79 -9.01 7.19
C THR A 12 -2.04 -10.29 6.86
N LYS A 13 -1.64 -10.47 5.59
CA LYS A 13 -0.87 -11.63 5.12
C LYS A 13 0.63 -11.39 5.16
N ILE A 14 1.06 -10.14 5.35
CA ILE A 14 2.46 -9.76 5.48
C ILE A 14 2.85 -9.93 6.95
N GLN A 15 3.83 -10.79 7.19
CA GLN A 15 4.44 -10.97 8.52
C GLN A 15 5.69 -10.10 8.62
N GLY A 16 5.81 -9.31 9.68
CA GLY A 16 6.96 -8.42 9.93
C GLY A 16 6.52 -6.96 10.11
N ASP A 17 7.43 -6.02 9.83
CA ASP A 17 7.27 -4.58 10.03
C ASP A 17 6.36 -3.89 8.97
N GLY A 18 5.79 -4.68 8.06
CA GLY A 18 4.92 -4.19 7.00
C GLY A 18 5.64 -3.88 5.68
N ASP A 19 6.92 -4.20 5.57
CA ASP A 19 7.66 -4.13 4.30
C ASP A 19 7.17 -5.18 3.31
N PHE A 20 6.96 -4.77 2.06
CA PHE A 20 6.59 -5.70 1.01
C PHE A 20 7.22 -5.34 -0.33
N PRO A 21 7.59 -6.34 -1.15
CA PRO A 21 8.07 -6.08 -2.50
C PRO A 21 6.91 -5.66 -3.41
N CYS A 22 7.15 -4.67 -4.26
CA CYS A 22 6.25 -4.28 -5.32
C CYS A 22 5.98 -5.50 -6.23
N PRO A 23 4.72 -5.90 -6.45
CA PRO A 23 4.39 -7.10 -7.24
C PRO A 23 4.75 -6.98 -8.72
N ASN A 24 5.06 -5.77 -9.20
CA ASN A 24 5.43 -5.51 -10.58
C ASN A 24 6.95 -5.49 -10.82
N CYS A 25 7.73 -4.84 -9.95
CA CYS A 25 9.18 -4.67 -10.14
C CYS A 25 10.06 -5.22 -9.02
N GLY A 26 9.48 -5.59 -7.87
CA GLY A 26 10.20 -6.14 -6.73
C GLY A 26 10.89 -5.12 -5.83
N VAL A 27 10.76 -3.80 -6.06
CA VAL A 27 11.27 -2.80 -5.10
C VAL A 27 10.59 -2.97 -3.75
N ILE A 28 11.35 -2.91 -2.66
CA ILE A 28 10.79 -2.98 -1.32
C ILE A 28 10.07 -1.66 -1.02
N ILE A 29 8.79 -1.77 -0.67
CA ILE A 29 7.95 -0.68 -0.20
C ILE A 29 7.85 -0.84 1.31
N SER A 30 8.34 0.16 2.03
CA SER A 30 8.29 0.21 3.49
C SER A 30 7.31 1.28 3.96
N PRO A 31 6.48 1.02 4.99
CA PRO A 31 5.66 2.05 5.61
C PRO A 31 6.49 3.15 6.29
N GLU A 32 7.76 2.88 6.61
CA GLU A 32 8.69 3.86 7.20
C GLU A 32 9.28 4.82 6.17
N ASP A 33 9.03 4.60 4.87
CA ASP A 33 9.56 5.43 3.81
C ASP A 33 8.77 6.73 3.68
N GLU A 34 9.15 7.72 4.50
CA GLU A 34 8.53 9.05 4.55
C GLU A 34 8.98 9.99 3.41
N THR A 35 9.93 9.56 2.59
CA THR A 35 10.58 10.43 1.59
C THR A 35 9.80 10.56 0.29
N GLU A 36 8.72 9.79 0.11
CA GLU A 36 7.96 9.64 -1.15
C GLU A 36 8.83 9.22 -2.36
N ASP A 37 10.11 8.85 -2.17
CA ASP A 37 11.02 8.48 -3.26
C ASP A 37 10.67 7.11 -3.89
N VAL A 38 10.12 6.20 -3.08
CA VAL A 38 9.82 4.81 -3.50
C VAL A 38 8.39 4.68 -4.01
N TYR A 39 7.44 5.32 -3.33
CA TYR A 39 6.03 5.31 -3.71
C TYR A 39 5.37 6.65 -3.37
N SER A 40 4.27 6.94 -4.04
CA SER A 40 3.42 8.08 -3.73
C SER A 40 2.00 7.61 -3.43
N ILE A 41 1.36 8.22 -2.45
CA ILE A 41 -0.04 7.93 -2.12
C ILE A 41 -0.94 8.59 -3.15
N LEU A 42 -1.76 7.79 -3.83
CA LEU A 42 -2.73 8.28 -4.82
C LEU A 42 -4.10 8.52 -4.20
N GLU A 43 -4.57 7.57 -3.38
CA GLU A 43 -5.90 7.62 -2.79
C GLU A 43 -5.89 7.02 -1.39
N THR A 44 -6.56 7.67 -0.45
CA THR A 44 -6.75 7.21 0.92
C THR A 44 -8.24 7.05 1.17
N LYS A 45 -8.65 5.88 1.64
CA LYS A 45 -10.03 5.62 2.02
C LYS A 45 -10.11 5.33 3.51
N VAL A 46 -10.90 6.16 4.17
CA VAL A 46 -11.08 6.11 5.62
C VAL A 46 -12.54 5.88 5.92
N ARG A 47 -12.84 4.96 6.83
CA ARG A 47 -14.20 4.65 7.29
C ARG A 47 -14.31 4.89 8.77
N GLY A 48 -14.95 6.00 9.14
CA GLY A 48 -15.02 6.44 10.53
C GLY A 48 -13.66 6.92 11.00
N GLN A 49 -13.04 6.19 11.93
CA GLN A 49 -11.70 6.50 12.49
C GLN A 49 -10.62 5.53 11.98
N ALA A 50 -10.95 4.71 10.98
CA ALA A 50 -10.12 3.61 10.50
C ALA A 50 -9.70 3.81 9.06
N LEU A 51 -8.42 3.61 8.74
CA LEU A 51 -8.00 3.44 7.35
C LEU A 51 -8.58 2.11 6.84
N GLU A 52 -9.39 2.15 5.78
CA GLU A 52 -9.98 0.94 5.19
C GLU A 52 -9.14 0.48 3.99
N GLU A 53 -8.62 1.43 3.22
CA GLU A 53 -7.92 1.17 1.97
C GLU A 53 -6.93 2.30 1.66
N LEU A 54 -5.79 1.96 1.07
CA LEU A 54 -4.79 2.91 0.63
C LEU A 54 -4.28 2.52 -0.76
N VAL A 55 -4.47 3.39 -1.74
CA VAL A 55 -3.92 3.19 -3.08
C VAL A 55 -2.63 3.99 -3.19
N ILE A 56 -1.53 3.30 -3.42
CA ILE A 56 -0.21 3.88 -3.67
C ILE A 56 0.22 3.60 -5.10
N GLN A 57 1.15 4.41 -5.61
CA GLN A 57 1.83 4.19 -6.87
C GLN A 57 3.31 3.97 -6.61
N CYS A 58 3.87 2.91 -7.14
CA CYS A 58 5.31 2.71 -7.12
C CYS A 58 5.97 3.73 -8.06
N ASN A 59 6.92 4.53 -7.56
CA ASN A 59 7.62 5.53 -8.36
C ASN A 59 8.72 4.91 -9.23
N LYS A 60 9.14 3.67 -8.94
CA LYS A 60 10.12 2.94 -9.77
C LYS A 60 9.54 2.41 -11.06
N CYS A 61 8.31 1.89 -11.05
CA CYS A 61 7.70 1.29 -12.24
C CYS A 61 6.32 1.86 -12.63
N GLY A 62 5.78 2.80 -11.85
CA GLY A 62 4.49 3.44 -12.11
C GLY A 62 3.27 2.55 -11.84
N SER A 63 3.43 1.38 -11.23
CA SER A 63 2.32 0.46 -10.95
C SER A 63 1.49 0.94 -9.76
N LYS A 64 0.17 0.80 -9.85
CA LYS A 64 -0.75 1.11 -8.76
C LYS A 64 -0.97 -0.11 -7.89
N ILE A 65 -0.90 0.09 -6.58
CA ILE A 65 -1.01 -0.95 -5.57
C ILE A 65 -2.05 -0.50 -4.56
N ARG A 66 -3.04 -1.36 -4.33
CA ARG A 66 -4.15 -1.18 -3.41
C ARG A 66 -3.85 -1.98 -2.15
N LEU A 67 -3.55 -1.28 -1.08
CA LEU A 67 -3.30 -1.84 0.23
C LEU A 67 -4.63 -1.95 0.98
N ILE A 68 -4.87 -3.13 1.53
CA ILE A 68 -6.02 -3.44 2.38
C ILE A 68 -5.53 -4.13 3.65
N GLY A 69 -6.44 -4.33 4.61
CA GLY A 69 -6.10 -5.07 5.82
C GLY A 69 -5.43 -4.23 6.90
N PHE A 70 -5.61 -2.91 6.86
CA PHE A 70 -5.22 -2.01 7.94
C PHE A 70 -6.00 -2.36 9.21
N LEU A 71 -5.28 -2.87 10.22
CA LEU A 71 -5.84 -3.13 11.54
C LEU A 71 -5.84 -1.82 12.32
N ILE A 72 -7.02 -1.43 12.82
CA ILE A 72 -7.15 -0.28 13.70
C ILE A 72 -6.63 -0.73 15.06
N PRO A 73 -5.63 -0.06 15.67
CA PRO A 73 -5.35 -0.29 17.07
C PRO A 73 -6.60 0.13 17.85
N GLU A 74 -7.25 -0.82 18.53
CA GLU A 74 -8.31 -0.50 19.47
C GLU A 74 -7.69 0.35 20.58
N ILE A 75 -7.96 1.66 20.55
CA ILE A 75 -7.61 2.55 21.64
C ILE A 75 -8.58 2.21 22.78
N GLY A 76 -8.17 1.25 23.62
CA GLY A 76 -8.84 0.88 24.86
C GLY A 76 -8.53 1.85 26.00
#